data_AF-A0A9P0MS42-F1
#
_entry.id   AF-A0A9P0MS42-F1
#
_cell.length_a   1.000
_cell.length_b   1.000
_cell.length_c   1.000
_cell.angle_alpha   90.00
_cell.angle_beta   90.00
_cell.angle_gamma   90.00
#
_symmetry.space_group_name_H-M   'P 1'
#
loop_
_entity.id
_entity.type
_entity.pdbx_description
1 polymer ?
#
loop_
_entity_poly.entity_id
_entity_poly.type
_entity_poly.pdbx_seq_one_letter_code
_entity_poly.pdbx_strand_id
1 'polypeptide(L)'
;MYGQSVKRMKATKDDKWQARLKWFEDVEDDPRWMEVGEWQREDDKIPDLPRGDLYTLCRYKLGIGEGINELLFGQSFPLEMNCDYLNGVSFNKGCYIGQELTARTFHTGVIRKRLMPLLFESEALGVPINTPIEDPNVTRKSPIGKFGGLKKL
;
A
#
# COMPACT_ATOMS: atom_id res chain seq x y z
N MET A 1 -8.67 18.25 28.44
CA MET A 1 -9.74 19.26 28.26
C MET A 1 -9.09 20.53 27.75
N TYR A 2 -9.82 21.30 26.93
CA TYR A 2 -9.43 22.56 26.27
C TYR A 2 -8.51 22.38 25.04
N GLY A 3 -8.79 22.99 23.88
CA GLY A 3 -9.83 23.94 23.55
C GLY A 3 -10.02 24.05 22.05
N GLN A 4 -11.26 24.28 21.64
CA GLN A 4 -11.57 24.72 20.28
C GLN A 4 -10.83 26.02 20.00
N SER A 5 -10.14 26.09 18.86
CA SER A 5 -9.82 27.37 18.25
C SER A 5 -10.36 27.36 16.83
N VAL A 6 -11.61 27.78 16.70
CA VAL A 6 -12.23 28.09 15.41
C VAL A 6 -11.52 29.30 14.84
N LYS A 7 -10.66 29.14 13.81
CA LYS A 7 -10.10 30.25 13.06
C LYS A 7 -10.88 30.41 11.76
N ARG A 8 -11.86 31.32 11.77
CA ARG A 8 -12.45 31.89 10.55
C ARG A 8 -11.36 32.66 9.82
N MET A 9 -11.15 32.37 8.54
CA MET A 9 -10.48 33.29 7.61
C MET A 9 -11.48 33.84 6.61
N LYS A 10 -11.53 35.17 6.49
CA LYS A 10 -12.22 35.87 5.41
C LYS A 10 -11.28 35.95 4.21
N ALA A 11 -11.73 35.49 3.05
CA ALA A 11 -11.08 35.80 1.78
C ALA A 11 -11.52 37.20 1.33
N THR A 12 -10.58 38.12 1.14
CA THR A 12 -10.81 39.31 0.33
C THR A 12 -10.27 39.07 -1.07
N LYS A 13 -11.14 39.35 -2.02
CA LYS A 13 -10.93 39.40 -3.47
C LYS A 13 -10.04 40.62 -3.73
N ASP A 14 -8.76 40.42 -4.00
CA ASP A 14 -7.93 41.25 -4.90
C ASP A 14 -6.43 40.91 -4.73
N ASP A 15 -5.89 40.32 -5.80
CA ASP A 15 -4.54 40.44 -6.34
C ASP A 15 -3.36 40.73 -5.40
N LYS A 16 -2.69 39.64 -5.00
CA LYS A 16 -1.24 39.40 -5.13
C LYS A 16 -0.89 38.12 -4.37
N TRP A 17 -0.85 37.00 -5.09
CA TRP A 17 -0.45 35.68 -4.59
C TRP A 17 1.07 35.60 -4.29
N GLN A 18 1.58 36.52 -3.48
CA GLN A 18 2.92 36.47 -2.89
C GLN A 18 2.87 36.24 -1.36
N ALA A 19 1.83 35.59 -0.86
CA ALA A 19 1.88 35.02 0.49
C ALA A 19 2.50 33.62 0.42
N ARG A 20 3.83 33.65 0.37
CA ARG A 20 4.76 32.56 0.64
C ARG A 20 4.43 31.95 2.01
N LEU A 21 3.52 30.99 2.07
CA LEU A 21 3.40 30.03 3.16
C LEU A 21 3.79 28.67 2.58
N LYS A 22 5.08 28.38 2.73
CA LYS A 22 5.61 27.02 2.65
C LYS A 22 4.88 26.19 3.71
N TRP A 23 3.86 25.45 3.30
CA TRP A 23 3.29 24.35 4.08
C TRP A 23 4.20 23.13 3.86
N PHE A 24 5.38 23.16 4.49
CA PHE A 24 6.29 21.99 4.55
C PHE A 24 6.21 21.29 5.91
N GLU A 25 5.27 21.68 6.78
CA GLU A 25 5.03 21.04 8.10
C GLU A 25 3.90 20.00 8.07
N ASP A 26 3.20 19.84 6.95
CA ASP A 26 2.18 18.79 6.76
C ASP A 26 2.67 17.74 5.77
N VAL A 27 3.90 17.26 5.96
CA VAL A 27 4.27 16.00 5.31
C VAL A 27 3.65 14.89 6.14
N GLU A 28 2.52 14.40 5.65
CA GLU A 28 1.79 13.32 6.32
C GLU A 28 2.55 12.01 6.07
N ASP A 29 2.94 11.34 7.15
CA ASP A 29 3.50 9.99 7.10
C ASP A 29 2.62 9.10 6.25
N ASP A 30 3.21 8.16 5.50
CA ASP A 30 2.40 7.24 4.72
C ASP A 30 1.44 6.45 5.62
N PRO A 31 0.11 6.63 5.47
CA PRO A 31 -0.87 6.02 6.37
C PRO A 31 -0.94 4.50 6.21
N ARG A 32 -0.31 3.96 5.16
CA ARG A 32 -0.14 2.51 4.95
C ARG A 32 0.90 1.95 5.91
N TRP A 33 2.06 2.61 6.04
CA TRP A 33 3.16 2.19 6.92
C TRP A 33 4.24 3.27 7.05
N MET A 34 4.64 3.61 8.28
CA MET A 34 5.61 4.69 8.54
C MET A 34 6.99 4.44 7.90
N GLU A 35 7.43 3.18 7.77
CA GLU A 35 8.75 2.86 7.20
C GLU A 35 8.79 2.96 5.66
N VAL A 36 7.65 3.18 4.99
CA VAL A 36 7.59 3.47 3.55
C VAL A 36 8.08 4.90 3.26
N GLY A 37 7.98 5.77 4.26
CA GLY A 37 8.33 7.19 4.17
C GLY A 37 7.09 8.07 4.16
N GLU A 38 7.21 9.18 3.46
CA GLU A 38 6.30 10.32 3.53
C GLU A 38 5.55 10.51 2.20
N TRP A 39 4.29 10.94 2.23
CA TRP A 39 3.60 11.37 1.00
C TRP A 39 4.25 12.63 0.44
N GLN A 40 4.67 12.58 -0.81
CA GLN A 40 5.25 13.73 -1.53
C GLN A 40 4.26 14.19 -2.60
N ARG A 41 4.13 15.51 -2.77
CA ARG A 41 3.32 16.10 -3.83
C ARG A 41 4.15 16.17 -5.11
N GLU A 42 3.47 16.16 -6.26
CA GLU A 42 4.12 16.20 -7.57
C GLU A 42 4.99 17.45 -7.78
N ASP A 43 4.66 18.55 -7.10
CA ASP A 43 5.40 19.83 -7.13
C ASP A 43 6.69 19.83 -6.29
N ASP A 44 6.96 18.78 -5.52
CA ASP A 44 8.17 18.67 -4.69
C ASP A 44 9.40 18.44 -5.59
N LYS A 45 10.29 19.43 -5.63
CA LYS A 45 11.56 19.35 -6.37
C LYS A 45 12.51 18.33 -5.71
N ILE A 46 12.40 17.04 -6.03
CA ILE A 46 13.38 16.05 -5.56
C ILE A 46 14.55 15.88 -6.53
N PRO A 47 15.79 15.67 -6.04
CA PRO A 47 16.94 15.32 -6.87
C PRO A 47 16.60 14.13 -7.77
N ASP A 48 17.20 14.07 -8.96
CA ASP A 48 16.98 13.01 -9.95
C ASP A 48 17.65 11.71 -9.48
N LEU A 49 17.06 11.07 -8.46
CA LEU A 49 17.38 9.73 -8.03
C LEU A 49 16.62 8.75 -8.93
N PRO A 50 17.11 7.51 -9.16
CA PRO A 50 16.33 6.45 -9.76
C PRO A 50 15.17 6.08 -8.81
N ARG A 51 14.11 6.92 -8.81
CA ARG A 51 12.98 6.88 -7.86
C ARG A 51 12.20 5.58 -7.93
N GLY A 52 12.28 4.87 -9.05
CA GLY A 52 11.55 3.62 -9.27
C GLY A 52 12.05 2.46 -8.41
N ASP A 53 13.36 2.34 -8.22
CA ASP A 53 13.95 1.07 -7.77
C ASP A 53 13.97 0.97 -6.23
N LEU A 54 14.35 2.04 -5.55
CA LEU A 54 14.43 2.06 -4.08
C LEU A 54 13.05 1.99 -3.43
N TYR A 55 12.08 2.78 -3.91
CA TYR A 55 10.70 2.74 -3.40
C TYR A 55 10.07 1.37 -3.60
N THR A 56 10.22 0.80 -4.80
CA THR A 56 9.70 -0.55 -5.11
C THR A 56 10.33 -1.61 -4.21
N LEU A 57 11.66 -1.56 -4.01
CA LEU A 57 12.36 -2.45 -3.10
C LEU A 57 11.88 -2.34 -1.65
N CYS A 58 11.66 -1.11 -1.15
CA CYS A 58 11.12 -0.89 0.20
C CYS A 58 9.72 -1.52 0.33
N ARG A 59 8.82 -1.28 -0.63
CA ARG A 59 7.49 -1.90 -0.63
C ARG A 59 7.55 -3.43 -0.67
N TYR A 60 8.44 -4.00 -1.48
CA TYR A 60 8.62 -5.46 -1.57
C TYR A 60 9.13 -6.05 -0.26
N LYS A 61 10.03 -5.37 0.44
CA LYS A 61 10.47 -5.81 1.78
C LYS A 61 9.33 -5.76 2.80
N LEU A 62 8.48 -4.75 2.72
CA LEU A 62 7.35 -4.55 3.63
C LEU A 62 6.09 -5.36 3.25
N GLY A 63 6.10 -6.06 2.11
CA GLY A 63 4.94 -6.82 1.63
C GLY A 63 3.76 -5.93 1.19
N ILE A 64 4.05 -4.72 0.71
CA ILE A 64 3.04 -3.73 0.30
C ILE A 64 2.83 -3.79 -1.20
N GLY A 65 1.70 -4.33 -1.63
CA GLY A 65 1.29 -4.38 -3.03
C GLY A 65 0.77 -3.03 -3.54
N GLU A 66 1.19 -2.64 -4.74
CA GLU A 66 0.76 -1.41 -5.41
C GLU A 66 0.60 -1.58 -6.92
N GLY A 67 -0.44 -0.96 -7.47
CA GLY A 67 -0.66 -0.88 -8.92
C GLY A 67 -1.17 -2.18 -9.55
N ILE A 68 -1.47 -2.10 -10.85
CA ILE A 68 -2.18 -3.16 -11.59
C ILE A 68 -1.36 -4.44 -11.79
N ASN A 69 -0.03 -4.35 -11.71
CA ASN A 69 0.86 -5.49 -11.89
C ASN A 69 0.88 -6.41 -10.66
N GLU A 70 0.62 -5.85 -9.48
CA GLU A 70 0.65 -6.56 -8.19
C GLU A 70 -0.78 -6.83 -7.69
N LEU A 71 -1.72 -5.92 -7.98
CA LEU A 71 -3.13 -5.98 -7.60
C LEU A 71 -4.00 -6.25 -8.84
N LEU A 72 -4.12 -7.52 -9.20
CA LEU A 72 -4.85 -7.97 -10.39
C LEU A 72 -6.36 -7.69 -10.26
N PHE A 73 -6.91 -7.00 -11.26
CA PHE A 73 -8.32 -6.64 -11.30
C PHE A 73 -9.21 -7.88 -11.27
N GLY A 74 -10.21 -7.89 -10.37
CA GLY A 74 -11.15 -8.99 -10.20
C GLY A 74 -10.58 -10.26 -9.56
N GLN A 75 -9.29 -10.31 -9.25
CA GLN A 75 -8.64 -11.46 -8.60
C GLN A 75 -8.13 -11.13 -7.20
N SER A 76 -7.65 -9.91 -6.97
CA SER A 76 -7.13 -9.49 -5.67
C SER A 76 -8.25 -9.19 -4.68
N PHE A 77 -8.26 -9.91 -3.55
CA PHE A 77 -9.17 -9.64 -2.44
C PHE A 77 -8.52 -8.70 -1.41
N PRO A 78 -9.20 -7.65 -0.91
CA PRO A 78 -8.58 -6.64 -0.04
C PRO A 78 -7.87 -7.20 1.20
N LEU A 79 -8.47 -8.18 1.88
CA LEU A 79 -7.87 -8.78 3.08
C LEU A 79 -6.70 -9.72 2.73
N GLU A 80 -6.69 -10.31 1.52
CA GLU A 80 -5.53 -11.08 1.06
C GLU A 80 -4.36 -10.15 0.72
N MET A 81 -4.62 -8.89 0.35
CA MET A 81 -3.60 -7.89 0.04
C MET A 81 -3.19 -7.05 1.26
N ASN A 82 -3.50 -7.51 2.47
CA ASN A 82 -3.16 -6.86 3.75
C ASN A 82 -3.80 -5.47 3.95
N CYS A 83 -4.90 -5.15 3.26
CA CYS A 83 -5.56 -3.85 3.44
C CYS A 83 -6.12 -3.63 4.86
N ASP A 84 -6.32 -4.69 5.63
CA ASP A 84 -6.64 -4.60 7.06
C ASP A 84 -5.46 -4.12 7.92
N TYR A 85 -4.23 -4.47 7.53
CA TYR A 85 -3.02 -4.01 8.22
C TYR A 85 -2.55 -2.63 7.74
N LEU A 86 -2.82 -2.30 6.47
CA LEU A 86 -2.40 -1.04 5.84
C LEU A 86 -3.46 0.06 5.95
N ASN A 87 -4.41 -0.06 6.89
CA ASN A 87 -5.52 0.90 7.09
C ASN A 87 -6.36 1.17 5.82
N GLY A 88 -6.36 0.28 4.84
CA GLY A 88 -7.08 0.40 3.57
C GLY A 88 -8.57 0.02 3.65
N VAL A 89 -8.97 -0.68 4.71
CA VAL A 89 -10.38 -1.03 4.98
C VAL A 89 -10.77 -0.56 6.38
N SER A 90 -11.90 0.13 6.48
CA SER A 90 -12.53 0.45 7.75
C SER A 90 -13.81 -0.36 7.91
N PHE A 91 -13.96 -0.97 9.09
CA PHE A 91 -15.17 -1.73 9.46
C PHE A 91 -16.21 -0.87 10.18
N ASN A 92 -15.85 0.35 10.56
CA ASN A 92 -16.70 1.29 11.31
C ASN A 92 -17.25 2.42 10.42
N LYS A 93 -17.06 2.37 9.11
CA LYS A 93 -17.59 3.35 8.15
C LYS A 93 -18.97 2.94 7.61
N GLY A 94 -19.62 3.88 6.92
CA GLY A 94 -20.87 3.63 6.21
C GLY A 94 -20.75 2.66 5.04
N CYS A 95 -21.86 2.46 4.32
CA CYS A 95 -21.96 1.43 3.29
C CYS A 95 -21.07 1.68 2.06
N TYR A 96 -20.37 0.65 1.59
CA TYR A 96 -19.61 0.68 0.33
C TYR A 96 -19.75 -0.62 -0.48
N ILE A 97 -19.42 -0.56 -1.77
CA ILE A 97 -19.53 -1.71 -2.69
C ILE A 97 -18.61 -2.85 -2.25
N GLY A 98 -19.14 -4.07 -2.14
CA GLY A 98 -18.38 -5.25 -1.73
C GLY A 98 -18.12 -5.35 -0.22
N GLN A 99 -18.70 -4.45 0.58
CA GLN A 99 -18.55 -4.48 2.04
C GLN A 99 -19.04 -5.76 2.67
N GLU A 100 -20.17 -6.31 2.23
CA GLU A 100 -20.75 -7.50 2.84
C GLU A 100 -19.77 -8.68 2.81
N LEU A 101 -19.17 -8.95 1.65
CA LEU A 101 -18.16 -10.00 1.50
C LEU A 101 -16.92 -9.69 2.34
N THR A 102 -16.45 -8.45 2.31
CA THR A 102 -15.25 -8.03 3.07
C THR A 102 -15.45 -8.21 4.57
N ALA A 103 -16.56 -7.71 5.11
CA ALA A 103 -16.91 -7.84 6.51
C ALA A 103 -17.15 -9.30 6.90
N ARG A 104 -17.86 -10.08 6.08
CA ARG A 104 -18.08 -11.50 6.34
C ARG A 104 -16.76 -12.25 6.47
N THR A 105 -15.84 -12.09 5.52
CA THR A 105 -14.53 -12.76 5.56
C THR A 105 -13.72 -12.33 6.78
N PHE A 106 -13.74 -11.04 7.13
CA PHE A 106 -13.06 -10.53 8.33
C PHE A 106 -13.58 -11.17 9.63
N HIS A 107 -14.91 -11.26 9.79
CA HIS A 107 -15.52 -11.81 11.01
C HIS A 107 -15.56 -13.34 11.05
N THR A 108 -15.37 -14.03 9.92
CA THR A 108 -15.34 -15.51 9.87
C THR A 108 -14.08 -16.09 10.50
N GLY A 109 -13.06 -15.26 10.77
CA GLY A 109 -11.85 -15.65 11.49
C GLY A 109 -10.60 -15.44 10.66
N VAL A 110 -9.78 -16.50 10.53
CA VAL A 110 -8.42 -16.39 10.01
C VAL A 110 -8.38 -16.27 8.49
N ILE A 111 -7.77 -15.19 7.99
CA ILE A 111 -7.42 -15.03 6.57
C ILE A 111 -6.31 -16.01 6.20
N ARG A 112 -6.62 -16.96 5.32
CA ARG A 112 -5.72 -18.11 5.01
C ARG A 112 -4.73 -17.85 3.88
N LYS A 113 -4.90 -16.77 3.12
CA LYS A 113 -4.01 -16.37 2.01
C LYS A 113 -3.67 -14.91 2.15
N ARG A 114 -2.40 -14.56 2.07
CA ARG A 114 -1.93 -13.18 2.16
C ARG A 114 -0.77 -12.93 1.20
N LEU A 115 -0.65 -11.69 0.76
CA LEU A 115 0.53 -11.18 0.08
C LEU A 115 1.71 -11.21 1.07
N MET A 116 2.80 -11.86 0.68
CA MET A 116 3.99 -12.02 1.52
C MET A 116 5.25 -11.63 0.74
N PRO A 117 6.20 -10.95 1.40
CA PRO A 117 7.51 -10.67 0.82
C PRO A 117 8.28 -11.99 0.64
N LEU A 118 9.01 -12.12 -0.46
CA LEU A 118 9.89 -13.25 -0.73
C LEU A 118 11.32 -12.76 -0.91
N LEU A 119 12.26 -13.49 -0.29
CA LEU A 119 13.69 -13.31 -0.52
C LEU A 119 14.18 -14.50 -1.34
N PHE A 120 14.80 -14.22 -2.47
CA PHE A 120 15.45 -15.25 -3.29
C PHE A 120 16.93 -15.36 -2.89
N GLU A 121 17.43 -16.58 -2.73
CA GLU A 121 18.85 -16.85 -2.45
C GLU A 121 19.74 -16.58 -3.68
N SER A 122 19.16 -16.66 -4.87
CA SER A 122 19.82 -16.41 -6.15
C SER A 122 19.00 -15.46 -7.02
N GLU A 123 19.60 -14.99 -8.11
CA GLU A 123 18.93 -14.13 -9.07
C GLU A 123 17.67 -14.82 -9.64
N ALA A 124 16.51 -14.19 -9.46
CA ALA A 124 15.20 -14.72 -9.84
C ALA A 124 14.66 -14.08 -11.12
N LEU A 125 15.56 -13.70 -12.04
CA LEU A 125 15.18 -13.07 -13.29
C LEU A 125 14.30 -14.01 -14.12
N GLY A 126 13.10 -13.53 -14.48
CA GLY A 126 12.22 -14.20 -15.44
C GLY A 126 11.27 -15.24 -14.85
N VAL A 127 11.10 -15.32 -13.53
CA VAL A 127 10.05 -16.17 -12.94
C VAL A 127 8.66 -15.62 -13.34
N PRO A 128 7.84 -16.41 -14.06
CA PRO A 128 6.51 -15.96 -14.46
C PRO A 128 5.61 -15.65 -13.27
N ILE A 129 4.72 -14.66 -13.41
CA ILE A 129 3.64 -14.45 -12.44
C ILE A 129 2.77 -15.71 -12.36
N ASN A 130 2.21 -15.98 -11.19
CA ASN A 130 1.42 -17.17 -10.87
C ASN A 130 2.19 -18.50 -10.85
N THR A 131 3.53 -18.47 -10.93
CA THR A 131 4.35 -19.67 -10.67
C THR A 131 4.00 -20.26 -9.29
N PRO A 132 3.62 -21.54 -9.19
CA PRO A 132 3.33 -22.16 -7.91
C PRO A 132 4.57 -22.19 -7.00
N ILE A 133 4.38 -21.87 -5.72
CA ILE A 133 5.41 -21.94 -4.69
C ILE A 133 5.19 -23.23 -3.90
N GLU A 134 6.22 -24.06 -3.80
CA GLU A 134 6.18 -25.37 -3.14
C GLU A 134 7.05 -25.38 -1.88
N ASP A 135 6.65 -26.13 -0.86
CA ASP A 135 7.50 -26.40 0.31
C ASP A 135 8.22 -27.73 0.09
N PRO A 136 9.56 -27.78 0.13
CA PRO A 136 10.27 -29.05 0.10
C PRO A 136 9.96 -29.95 1.31
N ASN A 137 9.49 -29.40 2.42
CA ASN A 137 9.24 -30.12 3.67
C ASN A 137 7.80 -30.62 3.83
N VAL A 138 6.86 -30.18 3.00
CA VAL A 138 5.44 -30.58 3.11
C VAL A 138 5.18 -31.80 2.23
N THR A 139 4.81 -32.92 2.85
CA THR A 139 4.59 -34.22 2.19
C THR A 139 3.39 -34.24 1.23
N ARG A 140 2.48 -33.25 1.33
CA ARG A 140 1.36 -33.07 0.40
C ARG A 140 1.80 -32.17 -0.75
N LYS A 141 1.73 -32.69 -1.99
CA LYS A 141 2.10 -32.03 -3.26
C LYS A 141 1.27 -30.78 -3.65
N SER A 142 0.61 -30.10 -2.71
CA SER A 142 -0.15 -28.90 -3.02
C SER A 142 0.74 -27.66 -2.87
N PRO A 143 0.78 -26.76 -3.85
CA PRO A 143 1.54 -25.52 -3.71
C PRO A 143 1.00 -24.66 -2.56
N ILE A 144 1.89 -24.05 -1.79
CA ILE A 144 1.57 -23.15 -0.67
C ILE A 144 0.95 -21.86 -1.19
N GLY A 145 1.41 -21.40 -2.36
CA GLY A 145 1.02 -20.11 -2.90
C GLY A 145 1.39 -19.96 -4.36
N LYS A 146 1.25 -18.74 -4.85
CA LYS A 146 1.60 -18.35 -6.20
C LYS A 146 2.49 -17.11 -6.15
N PHE A 147 3.46 -17.06 -7.05
CA PHE A 147 4.35 -15.92 -7.17
C PHE A 147 3.61 -14.70 -7.73
N GLY A 148 3.68 -13.57 -7.01
CA GLY A 148 2.99 -12.32 -7.35
C GLY A 148 3.68 -11.47 -8.42
N GLY A 149 4.86 -11.87 -8.89
CA GLY A 149 5.63 -11.16 -9.92
C GLY A 149 6.80 -10.36 -9.33
N LEU A 150 7.81 -10.12 -10.17
CA LEU A 150 8.92 -9.18 -9.95
C LEU A 150 8.80 -8.08 -11.00
N LYS A 151 8.84 -6.81 -10.59
CA LYS A 151 9.19 -5.74 -11.53
C LYS A 151 10.69 -5.83 -11.80
N LYS A 152 11.10 -5.78 -13.07
CA LYS A 152 12.51 -5.59 -13.44
C LYS A 152 12.96 -4.25 -12.82
N LEU A 153 13.91 -4.33 -11.89
CA LEU A 153 14.72 -3.19 -11.46
C LEU A 153 15.77 -2.95 -12.55
#